data_AF-A0A9D7EVU7-F1
#
_entry.id   AF-A0A9D7EVU7-F1
#
_cell.length_a   1.000
_cell.length_b   1.000
_cell.length_c   1.000
_cell.angle_alpha   90.00
_cell.angle_beta   90.00
_cell.angle_gamma   90.00
#
_symmetry.space_group_name_H-M   'P 1'
#
loop_
_entity.id
_entity.type
_entity.pdbx_description
1 polymer ?
#
loop_
_entity_poly.entity_id
_entity_poly.type
_entity_poly.pdbx_seq_one_letter_code
_entity_poly.pdbx_strand_id
1 'polypeptide(L)'
;MQAELAEVLKSVDMAKIQKEVQKSLAKVDWEKVKAEIEKVKNIDFKKIKDEMKDLGPKMEKELKKAKIEIEKAKGEIKEFKNFTEGLENDGLINKKEGFSLKHKDGELFINGNKASQMTYTKYRSFLEKHKQFNIKINDDDFKLDID
;
A
#
# COMPACT_ATOMS: atom_id res chain seq x y z
N MET A 1 -4.95 9.49 -20.42
CA MET A 1 -4.10 9.95 -19.30
C MET A 1 -3.39 8.86 -18.50
N GLN A 2 -4.03 7.78 -18.02
CA GLN A 2 -3.28 6.75 -17.27
C GLN A 2 -2.50 5.75 -18.15
N ALA A 3 -2.95 5.51 -19.39
CA ALA A 3 -2.25 4.63 -20.33
C ALA A 3 -1.02 5.27 -21.01
N GLU A 4 -0.96 6.60 -21.07
CA GLU A 4 0.13 7.35 -21.74
C GLU A 4 1.39 7.45 -20.87
N LEU A 5 1.25 7.40 -19.54
CA LEU A 5 2.39 7.43 -18.61
C LEU A 5 3.20 6.12 -18.59
N ALA A 6 2.55 4.98 -18.83
CA ALA A 6 3.21 3.68 -18.84
C ALA A 6 4.06 3.47 -20.12
N GLU A 7 3.69 4.10 -21.23
CA GLU A 7 4.41 4.03 -22.50
C GLU A 7 5.60 4.99 -22.55
N VAL A 8 5.47 6.18 -21.95
CA VAL A 8 6.58 7.13 -21.77
C VAL A 8 7.69 6.52 -20.91
N LEU A 9 7.35 5.82 -19.82
CA LEU A 9 8.36 5.16 -18.96
C LEU A 9 9.08 3.98 -19.62
N LYS A 10 8.49 3.36 -20.66
CA LYS A 10 9.14 2.28 -21.43
C LYS A 10 10.17 2.80 -22.46
N SER A 11 10.15 4.08 -22.79
CA SER A 11 11.06 4.72 -23.76
C SER A 11 12.06 5.69 -23.15
N VAL A 12 11.94 5.99 -21.84
CA VAL A 12 12.97 6.72 -21.11
C VAL A 12 14.16 5.78 -20.89
N ASP A 13 15.16 5.91 -21.77
CA ASP A 13 16.50 5.36 -21.61
C ASP A 13 17.07 5.81 -20.26
N MET A 14 16.92 5.00 -19.22
CA MET A 14 17.47 5.27 -17.89
C MET A 14 18.99 5.51 -17.95
N ALA A 15 19.66 4.88 -18.92
CA ALA A 15 21.07 5.13 -19.22
C ALA A 15 21.34 6.58 -19.68
N LYS A 16 20.42 7.19 -20.43
CA LYS A 16 20.52 8.57 -20.91
C LYS A 16 20.25 9.58 -19.79
N ILE A 17 19.25 9.30 -18.94
CA ILE A 17 19.03 10.07 -17.71
C ILE A 17 20.27 10.02 -16.81
N GLN A 18 20.82 8.82 -16.58
CA GLN A 18 21.99 8.66 -15.72
C GLN A 18 23.20 9.44 -16.27
N LYS A 19 23.37 9.45 -17.60
CA LYS A 19 24.44 10.18 -18.28
C LYS A 19 24.23 11.70 -18.27
N GLU A 20 23.00 12.18 -18.43
CA GLU A 20 22.66 13.61 -18.32
C GLU A 20 22.76 14.13 -16.89
N VAL A 21 22.37 13.32 -15.90
CA VAL A 21 22.55 13.63 -14.48
C VAL A 21 24.04 13.71 -14.14
N GLN A 22 24.86 12.75 -14.57
CA GLN A 22 26.31 12.83 -14.38
C GLN A 22 26.95 14.03 -15.07
N LYS A 23 26.52 14.37 -16.29
CA LYS A 23 27.05 15.51 -17.05
C LYS A 23 26.64 16.85 -16.43
N SER A 24 25.45 16.92 -15.84
CA SER A 24 24.97 18.10 -15.12
C SER A 24 25.70 18.26 -13.79
N LEU A 25 25.93 17.17 -13.05
CA LEU A 25 26.71 17.16 -11.80
C LEU A 25 28.18 17.50 -12.01
N ALA A 26 28.78 17.10 -13.13
CA ALA A 26 30.16 17.46 -13.48
C ALA A 26 30.34 18.95 -13.83
N LYS A 27 29.25 19.65 -14.19
CA LYS A 27 29.23 21.10 -14.43
C LYS A 27 28.85 21.90 -13.18
N VAL A 28 28.52 21.23 -12.07
CA VAL A 28 28.26 21.89 -10.79
C VAL A 28 29.59 22.37 -10.24
N ASP A 29 29.72 23.68 -10.16
CA ASP A 29 30.88 24.35 -9.59
C ASP A 29 30.82 24.23 -8.06
N TRP A 30 31.32 23.10 -7.56
CA TRP A 30 31.22 22.72 -6.14
C TRP A 30 31.89 23.73 -5.20
N GLU A 31 32.84 24.53 -5.70
CA GLU A 31 33.46 25.62 -4.94
C GLU A 31 32.47 26.77 -4.69
N LYS A 32 31.63 27.13 -5.67
CA LYS A 32 30.52 28.09 -5.46
C LYS A 32 29.46 27.56 -4.51
N VAL A 33 29.08 26.29 -4.65
CA VAL A 33 28.11 25.65 -3.74
C VAL A 33 28.63 25.69 -2.31
N LYS A 34 29.91 25.39 -2.12
CA LYS A 34 30.55 25.44 -0.80
C LYS A 34 30.59 26.87 -0.26
N ALA A 35 30.91 27.87 -1.08
CA ALA A 35 30.91 29.28 -0.68
C ALA A 35 29.50 29.81 -0.34
N GLU A 36 28.45 29.36 -1.03
CA GLU A 36 27.06 29.69 -0.68
C GLU A 36 26.62 29.02 0.62
N ILE A 37 26.98 27.75 0.83
CA ILE A 37 26.74 27.04 2.10
C ILE A 37 27.46 27.75 3.27
N GLU A 38 28.67 28.27 3.04
CA GLU A 38 29.39 29.04 4.06
C GLU A 38 28.74 30.41 4.35
N LYS A 39 28.08 31.04 3.38
CA LYS A 39 27.26 32.24 3.64
C LYS A 39 25.98 31.92 4.43
N VAL A 40 25.42 30.71 4.25
CA VAL A 40 24.25 30.23 4.99
C VAL A 40 24.58 29.80 6.43
N LYS A 41 25.86 29.59 6.78
CA LYS A 41 26.31 29.29 8.17
C LYS A 41 26.00 30.37 9.20
N ASN A 42 25.60 31.57 8.78
CA ASN A 42 25.13 32.65 9.68
C ASN A 42 23.63 32.59 10.02
N ILE A 43 22.87 31.66 9.43
CA ILE A 43 21.53 31.32 9.94
C ILE A 43 21.72 30.44 11.18
N ASP A 44 21.02 30.79 12.25
CA ASP A 44 21.11 30.23 13.61
C ASP A 44 20.98 28.68 13.64
N PHE A 45 22.04 27.98 13.25
CA PHE A 45 22.11 26.51 13.18
C PHE A 45 21.86 25.85 14.53
N LYS A 46 21.96 26.60 15.64
CA LYS A 46 21.59 26.13 16.98
C LYS A 46 20.09 25.90 17.11
N LYS A 47 19.23 26.81 16.63
CA LYS A 47 17.76 26.62 16.68
C LYS A 47 17.30 25.45 15.82
N ILE A 48 17.81 25.35 14.60
CA ILE A 48 17.48 24.24 13.69
C ILE A 48 17.98 22.90 14.23
N LYS A 49 19.17 22.87 14.86
CA LYS A 49 19.73 21.65 15.46
C LYS A 49 18.95 21.18 16.68
N ASP A 50 18.42 22.09 17.49
CA ASP A 50 17.56 21.75 18.63
C ASP A 50 16.20 21.21 18.15
N GLU A 51 15.59 21.82 17.14
CA GLU A 51 14.33 21.32 16.56
C GLU A 51 14.50 19.99 15.81
N MET A 52 15.62 19.79 15.09
CA MET A 52 15.93 18.52 14.40
C MET A 52 16.27 17.36 15.33
N LYS A 53 16.81 17.63 16.51
CA LYS A 53 17.16 16.60 17.52
C LYS A 53 15.94 15.82 17.98
N ASP A 54 14.79 16.48 18.04
CA ASP A 54 13.51 15.91 18.44
C ASP A 54 12.75 15.32 17.23
N LEU A 55 12.93 15.89 16.04
CA LEU A 55 12.29 15.43 14.80
C LEU A 55 12.80 14.06 14.34
N GLY A 56 14.11 13.80 14.42
CA GLY A 56 14.69 12.51 14.00
C GLY A 56 14.08 11.29 14.72
N PRO A 57 14.08 11.27 16.07
CA PRO A 57 13.47 10.18 16.84
C PRO A 57 11.96 10.06 16.64
N LYS A 58 11.25 11.19 16.50
CA LYS A 58 9.81 11.20 16.21
C LYS A 58 9.52 10.61 14.83
N MET A 59 10.29 11.00 13.82
CA MET A 59 10.16 10.47 12.45
C MET A 59 10.49 8.98 12.38
N GLU A 60 11.54 8.52 13.08
CA GLU A 60 11.86 7.10 13.18
C GLU A 60 10.73 6.31 13.85
N LYS A 61 10.14 6.85 14.92
CA LYS A 61 9.00 6.24 15.62
C LYS A 61 7.77 6.16 14.73
N GLU A 62 7.45 7.21 13.98
CA GLU A 62 6.34 7.26 13.03
C GLU A 62 6.55 6.28 11.88
N LEU A 63 7.76 6.21 11.31
CA LEU A 63 8.11 5.25 10.25
C LEU A 63 8.05 3.80 10.75
N LYS A 64 8.49 3.53 11.98
CA LYS A 64 8.35 2.20 12.61
C LYS A 64 6.89 1.81 12.78
N LYS A 65 6.04 2.73 13.25
CA LYS A 65 4.59 2.49 13.35
C LYS A 65 3.97 2.22 11.98
N ALA A 66 4.23 3.09 11.01
CA ALA A 66 3.75 2.93 9.64
C ALA A 66 4.18 1.58 9.04
N LYS A 67 5.43 1.16 9.28
CA LYS A 67 5.91 -0.16 8.84
C LYS A 67 5.12 -1.31 9.48
N ILE A 68 4.86 -1.24 10.78
CA ILE A 68 4.06 -2.24 11.50
C ILE A 68 2.63 -2.28 10.95
N GLU A 69 2.01 -1.13 10.70
CA GLU A 69 0.66 -1.04 10.14
C GLU A 69 0.60 -1.60 8.72
N ILE A 70 1.61 -1.31 7.88
CA ILE A 70 1.75 -1.89 6.54
C ILE A 70 1.91 -3.42 6.61
N GLU A 71 2.71 -3.93 7.55
CA GLU A 71 2.89 -5.38 7.72
C GLU A 71 1.59 -6.07 8.17
N LYS A 72 0.83 -5.44 9.07
CA LYS A 72 -0.51 -5.92 9.46
C LYS A 72 -1.47 -5.95 8.27
N ALA A 73 -1.57 -4.83 7.53
CA ALA A 73 -2.43 -4.74 6.35
C ALA A 73 -2.05 -5.79 5.29
N LYS A 74 -0.75 -6.04 5.06
CA LYS A 74 -0.30 -7.11 4.16
C LYS A 74 -0.75 -8.49 4.63
N GLY A 75 -0.74 -8.74 5.93
CA GLY A 75 -1.25 -9.98 6.52
C GLY A 75 -2.74 -10.17 6.24
N GLU A 76 -3.56 -9.16 6.52
CA GLU A 76 -5.01 -9.20 6.30
C GLU A 76 -5.37 -9.35 4.82
N ILE A 77 -4.68 -8.64 3.92
CA ILE A 77 -4.85 -8.80 2.46
C ILE A 77 -4.54 -10.23 2.04
N LYS A 78 -3.48 -10.85 2.59
CA LYS A 78 -3.11 -12.22 2.26
C LYS A 78 -4.15 -13.22 2.75
N GLU A 79 -4.67 -13.04 3.95
CA GLU A 79 -5.75 -13.88 4.50
C GLU A 79 -7.01 -13.77 3.65
N PHE A 80 -7.40 -12.55 3.29
CA PHE A 80 -8.57 -12.32 2.43
C PHE A 80 -8.38 -12.92 1.02
N LYS A 81 -7.19 -12.77 0.44
CA LYS A 81 -6.85 -13.39 -0.85
C LYS A 81 -6.97 -14.92 -0.78
N ASN A 82 -6.40 -15.55 0.24
CA ASN A 82 -6.49 -17.01 0.41
C ASN A 82 -7.94 -17.47 0.59
N PHE A 83 -8.74 -16.72 1.36
CA PHE A 83 -10.16 -17.01 1.55
C PHE A 83 -10.94 -16.94 0.23
N THR A 84 -10.78 -15.87 -0.54
CA THR A 84 -11.46 -15.72 -1.84
C THR A 84 -10.98 -16.69 -2.91
N GLU A 85 -9.67 -17.03 -2.95
CA GLU A 85 -9.16 -18.13 -3.78
C GLU A 85 -9.77 -19.48 -3.39
N GLY A 86 -9.90 -19.74 -2.09
CA GLY A 86 -10.59 -20.93 -1.61
C GLY A 86 -12.03 -21.00 -2.12
N LEU A 87 -12.79 -19.91 -1.99
CA LEU A 87 -14.19 -19.87 -2.45
C LEU A 87 -14.31 -20.02 -3.97
N GLU A 88 -13.40 -19.43 -4.74
CA GLU A 88 -13.36 -19.55 -6.20
C GLU A 88 -13.03 -20.97 -6.65
N ASN A 89 -12.05 -21.62 -6.00
CA ASN A 89 -11.69 -23.01 -6.28
C ASN A 89 -12.82 -23.99 -5.95
N ASP A 90 -13.65 -23.65 -4.96
CA ASP A 90 -14.87 -24.40 -4.61
C ASP A 90 -16.04 -24.08 -5.57
N GLY A 91 -15.86 -23.18 -6.53
CA GLY A 91 -16.90 -22.76 -7.48
C GLY A 91 -18.00 -21.91 -6.86
N LEU A 92 -17.78 -21.34 -5.67
CA LEU A 92 -18.78 -20.56 -4.94
C LEU A 92 -18.82 -19.09 -5.39
N ILE A 93 -17.71 -18.58 -5.92
CA ILE A 93 -17.61 -17.22 -6.47
C ILE A 93 -16.85 -17.24 -7.80
N ASN A 94 -17.03 -16.17 -8.58
CA ASN A 94 -16.25 -15.90 -9.77
C ASN A 94 -15.62 -14.50 -9.66
N LYS A 95 -14.28 -14.42 -9.59
CA LYS A 95 -13.61 -13.12 -9.45
C LYS A 95 -13.63 -12.28 -10.72
N LYS A 96 -13.83 -12.91 -11.88
CA LYS A 96 -13.91 -12.23 -13.18
C LYS A 96 -15.28 -11.63 -13.45
N GLU A 97 -16.35 -12.22 -12.92
CA GLU A 97 -17.72 -11.74 -13.10
C GLU A 97 -18.18 -10.81 -11.97
N GLY A 98 -17.33 -10.64 -10.95
CA GLY A 98 -17.69 -9.98 -9.71
C GLY A 98 -18.45 -10.89 -8.76
N PHE A 99 -18.41 -10.55 -7.47
CA PHE A 99 -19.07 -11.30 -6.42
C PHE A 99 -19.36 -10.43 -5.20
N SER A 100 -20.21 -10.92 -4.31
CA SER A 100 -20.42 -10.33 -3.00
C SER A 100 -20.27 -11.34 -1.88
N LEU A 101 -19.62 -10.92 -0.79
CA LEU A 101 -19.47 -11.70 0.43
C LEU A 101 -19.92 -10.84 1.60
N LYS A 102 -20.77 -11.39 2.44
CA LYS A 102 -21.20 -10.75 3.68
C LYS A 102 -21.10 -11.74 4.82
N HIS A 103 -20.38 -11.37 5.87
CA HIS A 103 -20.39 -12.10 7.12
C HIS A 103 -21.06 -11.24 8.17
N LYS A 104 -22.11 -11.78 8.78
CA LYS A 104 -22.85 -11.10 9.84
C LYS A 104 -23.50 -12.15 10.73
N ASP A 105 -23.51 -11.92 12.04
CA ASP A 105 -24.20 -12.76 13.02
C ASP A 105 -23.77 -14.25 12.97
N GLY A 106 -22.50 -14.52 12.60
CA GLY A 106 -21.98 -15.88 12.45
C GLY A 106 -22.50 -16.62 11.22
N GLU A 107 -23.04 -15.88 10.24
CA GLU A 107 -23.55 -16.41 8.98
C GLU A 107 -22.79 -15.79 7.80
N LEU A 108 -22.29 -16.64 6.90
CA LEU A 108 -21.69 -16.21 5.64
C LEU A 108 -22.76 -16.21 4.55
N PHE A 109 -22.84 -15.12 3.80
CA PHE A 109 -23.66 -14.97 2.61
C PHE A 109 -22.73 -14.75 1.41
N ILE A 110 -22.96 -15.52 0.35
CA ILE A 110 -22.21 -15.49 -0.90
C ILE A 110 -23.22 -15.16 -2.00
N ASN A 111 -23.00 -14.04 -2.71
CA ASN A 111 -23.92 -13.55 -3.74
C ASN A 111 -25.37 -13.40 -3.25
N GLY A 112 -25.52 -12.95 -1.99
CA GLY A 112 -26.82 -12.77 -1.32
C GLY A 112 -27.43 -14.05 -0.74
N ASN A 113 -26.91 -15.22 -1.08
CA ASN A 113 -27.41 -16.51 -0.58
C ASN A 113 -26.60 -16.97 0.64
N LYS A 114 -27.27 -17.51 1.65
CA LYS A 114 -26.59 -18.06 2.84
C LYS A 114 -25.77 -19.29 2.44
N ALA A 115 -24.49 -19.28 2.82
CA ALA A 115 -23.57 -20.38 2.58
C ALA A 115 -23.97 -21.62 3.40
N SER A 116 -23.62 -22.80 2.89
CA SER A 116 -23.88 -24.05 3.60
C SER A 116 -23.07 -24.14 4.91
N GLN A 117 -23.54 -24.94 5.87
CA GLN A 117 -22.79 -25.21 7.11
C GLN A 117 -21.42 -25.85 6.84
N MET A 118 -21.31 -26.69 5.81
CA MET A 118 -20.04 -27.28 5.38
C MET A 118 -19.08 -26.20 4.88
N THR A 119 -19.56 -25.28 4.03
CA THR A 119 -18.78 -24.13 3.56
C THR A 119 -18.33 -23.26 4.74
N TYR A 120 -19.24 -22.93 5.66
CA TYR A 120 -18.91 -22.13 6.84
C TYR A 120 -17.83 -22.80 7.69
N THR A 121 -17.97 -24.09 7.96
CA THR A 121 -17.00 -24.88 8.73
C THR A 121 -15.62 -24.91 8.07
N LYS A 122 -15.57 -25.05 6.74
CA LYS A 122 -14.32 -25.07 5.98
C LYS A 122 -13.52 -23.76 6.11
N TYR A 123 -14.20 -22.61 6.14
CA TYR A 123 -13.56 -21.29 6.25
C TYR A 123 -13.66 -20.68 7.65
N ARG A 124 -14.03 -21.47 8.65
CA ARG A 124 -14.32 -21.02 10.03
C ARG A 124 -13.19 -20.18 10.63
N SER A 125 -11.93 -20.59 10.44
CA SER A 125 -10.77 -19.87 11.00
C SER A 125 -10.69 -18.41 10.53
N PHE A 126 -11.06 -18.14 9.27
CA PHE A 126 -11.13 -16.79 8.73
C PHE A 126 -12.37 -16.06 9.24
N LEU A 127 -13.54 -16.71 9.19
CA LEU A 127 -14.83 -16.11 9.56
C LEU A 127 -14.92 -15.74 11.05
N GLU A 128 -14.36 -16.56 11.94
CA GLU A 128 -14.33 -16.26 13.38
C GLU A 128 -13.38 -15.11 13.73
N LYS A 129 -12.29 -14.96 12.95
CA LYS A 129 -11.35 -13.85 13.08
C LYS A 129 -11.96 -12.53 12.57
N HIS A 130 -12.70 -12.60 11.46
CA HIS A 130 -13.35 -11.46 10.81
C HIS A 130 -14.87 -11.54 11.01
N LYS A 131 -15.33 -11.18 12.20
CA LYS A 131 -16.72 -11.40 12.66
C LYS A 131 -17.77 -10.72 11.81
N GLN A 132 -17.44 -9.59 11.19
CA GLN A 132 -18.31 -8.85 10.30
C GLN A 132 -17.51 -8.30 9.14
N PHE A 133 -18.04 -8.44 7.92
CA PHE A 133 -17.51 -7.78 6.74
C PHE A 133 -18.55 -7.76 5.63
N ASN A 134 -18.43 -6.81 4.71
CA ASN A 134 -19.26 -6.75 3.51
C ASN A 134 -18.39 -6.32 2.33
N ILE A 135 -18.27 -7.20 1.35
CA ILE A 135 -17.36 -7.03 0.23
C ILE A 135 -18.16 -7.22 -1.04
N LYS A 136 -18.02 -6.27 -1.95
CA LYS A 136 -18.64 -6.32 -3.27
C LYS A 136 -17.58 -5.95 -4.30
N ILE A 137 -17.27 -6.90 -5.17
CA ILE A 137 -16.37 -6.68 -6.30
C ILE A 137 -17.24 -6.67 -7.56
N ASN A 138 -17.19 -5.56 -8.28
CA ASN A 138 -17.72 -5.42 -9.63
C ASN A 138 -16.55 -5.09 -10.58
N ASP A 139 -16.73 -5.33 -11.88
CA ASP A 139 -15.71 -5.19 -12.94
C ASP A 139 -14.91 -3.86 -12.91
N ASP A 140 -15.50 -2.79 -12.36
CA ASP A 140 -14.93 -1.43 -12.42
C ASP A 140 -14.66 -0.76 -11.05
N ASP A 141 -15.03 -1.38 -9.92
CA ASP A 141 -14.96 -0.69 -8.61
C ASP A 141 -14.74 -1.68 -7.46
N PHE A 142 -13.47 -1.86 -7.05
CA PHE A 142 -13.14 -2.60 -5.83
C PHE A 142 -13.52 -1.75 -4.61
N LYS A 143 -14.68 -2.03 -3.99
CA LYS A 143 -15.09 -1.46 -2.71
C LYS A 143 -14.91 -2.49 -1.60
N LEU A 144 -13.94 -2.24 -0.73
CA LEU A 144 -13.70 -3.02 0.48
C LEU A 144 -14.16 -2.21 1.69
N ASP A 145 -15.26 -2.63 2.30
CA ASP A 145 -15.79 -2.04 3.54
C ASP A 145 -15.57 -3.06 4.67
N ILE A 146 -14.59 -2.75 5.53
CA ILE A 146 -14.26 -3.55 6.72
C ILE A 146 -14.60 -2.67 7.91
N ASP A 147 -15.55 -3.13 8.72
CA ASP A 147 -15.93 -2.51 10.01
C ASP A 147 -15.01 -3.02 11.13
#